data_AF-A0A7S3N9H5-F1
#
_entry.id   AF-A0A7S3N9H5-F1
#
_cell.length_a   1.000
_cell.length_b   1.000
_cell.length_c   1.000
_cell.angle_alpha   90.00
_cell.angle_beta   90.00
_cell.angle_gamma   90.00
#
_symmetry.space_group_name_H-M   'P 1'
#
loop_
_entity.id
_entity.type
_entity.pdbx_description
1 polymer ?
#
loop_
_entity_poly.entity_id
_entity_poly.type
_entity_poly.pdbx_seq_one_letter_code
_entity_poly.pdbx_strand_id
1 'polypeptide(L)'
;MDPVDIFGTYQLPMSKDLARNLTVDEYSLKGVDKKSLGGLLESKVSGVLVNTNTIEEYKTIDISQKTKDLLKERFCKSISSGEWVSHPASLNLFLLVSFANLKQYVYQYSFNPLVVDDASFGVAVTKSKLLTKAYKAEPEKLNAIKATLIQHLTATEKDAHYNSPVVVFSEETGRIAGLDELLKNPSTHVVMYIDPSPMQPSSVIKNVLFGIATKISAESTIRLISLRDKISKIGSDFEFQTSC
;
A
#
# COMPACT_ATOMS: atom_id res chain seq x y z
N MET A 1 -6.14 27.91 -4.49
CA MET A 1 -6.50 27.02 -5.61
C MET A 1 -7.19 25.80 -5.01
N ASP A 2 -8.20 25.25 -5.69
CA ASP A 2 -8.91 24.09 -5.17
C ASP A 2 -8.04 22.83 -5.28
N PRO A 3 -8.10 21.92 -4.29
CA PRO A 3 -7.40 20.65 -4.37
C PRO A 3 -7.87 19.82 -5.58
N VAL A 4 -6.92 19.14 -6.24
CA VAL A 4 -7.17 18.32 -7.43
C VAL A 4 -6.92 16.86 -7.10
N ASP A 5 -7.87 15.98 -7.41
CA ASP A 5 -7.67 14.55 -7.27
C ASP A 5 -6.65 14.03 -8.30
N ILE A 6 -5.67 13.28 -7.81
CA ILE A 6 -4.62 12.64 -8.60
C ILE A 6 -4.47 11.19 -8.18
N PHE A 7 -3.68 10.43 -8.91
CA PHE A 7 -3.14 9.16 -8.41
C PHE A 7 -1.62 9.17 -8.52
N GLY A 8 -0.96 8.35 -7.72
CA GLY A 8 0.44 8.03 -7.89
C GLY A 8 0.57 6.55 -8.20
N THR A 9 1.71 6.15 -8.75
CA THR A 9 2.03 4.75 -8.97
C THR A 9 3.29 4.35 -8.25
N TYR A 10 3.33 3.13 -7.73
CA TYR A 10 4.55 2.53 -7.22
C TYR A 10 4.66 1.09 -7.70
N GLN A 11 5.88 0.59 -7.66
CA GLN A 11 6.21 -0.76 -8.06
C GLN A 11 6.90 -1.47 -6.90
N LEU A 12 7.02 -2.78 -7.01
CA LEU A 12 7.86 -3.55 -6.08
C LEU A 12 9.34 -3.20 -6.28
N PRO A 13 10.15 -3.21 -5.20
CA PRO A 13 11.59 -3.02 -5.30
C PRO A 13 12.20 -4.03 -6.27
N MET A 14 13.10 -3.59 -7.15
CA MET A 14 13.88 -4.51 -8.00
C MET A 14 15.32 -4.64 -7.49
N SER A 15 15.63 -4.19 -6.29
CA SER A 15 16.93 -4.43 -5.65
C SER A 15 16.79 -4.41 -4.14
N LYS A 16 17.77 -4.96 -3.43
CA LYS A 16 17.77 -5.01 -1.95
C LYS A 16 18.14 -3.68 -1.30
N ASP A 17 18.69 -2.76 -2.09
CA ASP A 17 19.29 -1.53 -1.59
C ASP A 17 18.48 -0.29 -1.98
N LEU A 18 17.53 -0.42 -2.92
CA LEU A 18 16.77 0.69 -3.45
C LEU A 18 15.26 0.47 -3.25
N ALA A 19 14.66 1.35 -2.46
CA ALA A 19 13.21 1.47 -2.39
C ALA A 19 12.63 1.95 -3.71
N ARG A 20 11.38 1.58 -4.00
CA ARG A 20 10.63 2.23 -5.07
C ARG A 20 9.93 3.46 -4.54
N ASN A 21 10.01 4.53 -5.32
CA ASN A 21 9.31 5.76 -5.03
C ASN A 21 7.86 5.65 -5.50
N LEU A 22 7.00 6.40 -4.83
CA LEU A 22 5.73 6.80 -5.40
C LEU A 22 6.03 7.82 -6.51
N THR A 23 5.59 7.52 -7.72
CA THR A 23 5.76 8.37 -8.90
C THR A 23 4.45 9.08 -9.19
N VAL A 24 4.55 10.36 -9.52
CA VAL A 24 3.46 11.18 -10.07
C VAL A 24 4.00 11.80 -11.36
N ASP A 25 3.29 11.55 -12.45
CA ASP A 25 3.65 11.93 -13.82
C ASP A 25 2.45 12.60 -14.52
N GLU A 26 2.55 12.90 -15.81
CA GLU A 26 1.46 13.52 -16.58
C GLU A 26 0.18 12.66 -16.62
N TYR A 27 0.31 11.34 -16.48
CA TYR A 27 -0.82 10.41 -16.48
C TYR A 27 -1.57 10.40 -15.16
N SER A 28 -0.96 10.93 -14.10
CA SER A 28 -1.52 10.99 -12.75
C SER A 28 -2.69 11.97 -12.61
N LEU A 29 -2.87 12.84 -13.61
CA LEU A 29 -3.98 13.77 -13.71
C LEU A 29 -5.18 13.13 -14.41
N LYS A 30 -6.39 13.51 -14.00
CA LYS A 30 -7.62 13.01 -14.60
C LYS A 30 -7.68 13.28 -16.11
N GLY A 31 -8.05 12.26 -16.87
CA GLY A 31 -8.29 12.38 -18.32
C GLY A 31 -7.07 12.12 -19.20
N VAL A 32 -5.96 11.64 -18.62
CA VAL A 32 -4.76 11.27 -19.36
C VAL A 32 -4.55 9.76 -19.27
N ASP A 33 -4.78 9.05 -20.39
CA ASP A 33 -4.65 7.59 -20.43
C ASP A 33 -3.21 7.17 -20.66
N LYS A 34 -2.67 6.36 -19.73
CA LYS A 34 -1.37 5.70 -19.91
C LYS A 34 -1.57 4.40 -20.67
N LYS A 35 -0.86 4.21 -21.78
CA LYS A 35 -0.70 2.87 -22.36
C LYS A 35 0.16 2.06 -21.38
N SER A 36 -0.40 1.01 -20.78
CA SER A 36 0.39 0.15 -19.90
C SER A 36 1.48 -0.55 -20.73
N LEU A 37 2.73 -0.22 -20.45
CA LEU A 37 3.85 -1.04 -20.88
C LEU A 37 3.90 -2.20 -19.89
N GLY A 38 3.33 -3.34 -20.28
CA GLY A 38 3.27 -4.53 -19.44
C GLY A 38 4.65 -4.98 -18.95
N GLY A 39 4.68 -5.75 -17.84
CA GLY A 39 5.88 -6.42 -17.36
C GLY A 39 6.36 -6.04 -15.96
N LEU A 40 5.71 -5.08 -15.28
CA LEU A 40 5.98 -4.77 -13.87
C LEU A 40 4.66 -4.46 -13.16
N LEU A 41 4.45 -5.10 -12.01
CA LEU A 41 3.31 -4.83 -11.13
C LEU A 41 3.35 -3.39 -10.64
N GLU A 42 2.49 -2.58 -11.25
CA GLU A 42 2.26 -1.19 -10.89
C GLU A 42 0.98 -1.11 -10.05
N SER A 43 1.13 -0.63 -8.81
CA SER A 43 0.00 -0.37 -7.92
C SER A 43 -0.32 1.12 -7.94
N LYS A 44 -1.62 1.44 -8.05
CA LYS A 44 -2.11 2.82 -7.96
C LYS A 44 -2.42 3.19 -6.51
N VAL A 45 -2.18 4.46 -6.19
CA VAL A 45 -2.49 5.06 -4.88
C VAL A 45 -3.25 6.34 -5.15
N SER A 46 -4.40 6.53 -4.52
CA SER A 46 -5.16 7.76 -4.66
C SER A 46 -4.49 8.90 -3.90
N GLY A 47 -4.53 10.11 -4.45
CA GLY A 47 -3.96 11.28 -3.79
C GLY A 47 -4.66 12.57 -4.17
N VAL A 48 -4.18 13.65 -3.54
CA VAL A 48 -4.67 15.01 -3.78
C VAL A 48 -3.48 15.92 -4.03
N LEU A 49 -3.57 16.77 -5.04
CA LEU A 49 -2.62 17.83 -5.37
C LEU A 49 -3.16 19.17 -4.87
N VAL A 50 -2.35 19.89 -4.09
CA VAL A 50 -2.61 21.26 -3.66
C VAL A 50 -1.48 22.13 -4.18
N ASN A 51 -1.77 22.93 -5.20
CA ASN A 51 -0.82 23.91 -5.71
C ASN A 51 -1.11 25.31 -5.12
N THR A 52 -0.11 25.93 -4.51
CA THR A 52 -0.20 27.32 -4.02
C THR A 52 0.17 28.30 -5.13
N ASN A 53 -0.35 29.53 -5.03
CA ASN A 53 -0.08 30.56 -6.03
C ASN A 53 1.19 31.36 -5.71
N THR A 54 1.53 31.44 -4.42
CA THR A 54 2.71 32.18 -3.94
C THR A 54 3.66 31.26 -3.16
N ILE A 55 4.94 31.65 -3.11
CA ILE A 55 5.96 30.94 -2.35
C ILE A 55 5.76 31.14 -0.83
N GLU A 56 5.20 32.29 -0.44
CA GLU A 56 4.85 32.61 0.94
C GLU A 56 3.76 31.68 1.46
N GLU A 57 2.70 31.43 0.67
CA GLU A 57 1.66 30.43 0.97
C GLU A 57 2.26 29.03 1.14
N TYR A 58 3.16 28.62 0.23
CA TYR A 58 3.81 27.32 0.30
C TYR A 58 4.67 27.14 1.55
N LYS A 59 5.38 28.20 1.98
CA LYS A 59 6.25 28.14 3.16
C LYS A 59 5.49 28.18 4.48
N THR A 60 4.29 28.76 4.49
CA THR A 60 3.49 28.96 5.70
C THR A 60 2.43 27.88 5.90
N ILE A 61 2.17 27.05 4.88
CA ILE A 61 1.20 25.96 4.99
C ILE A 61 1.67 24.91 6.01
N ASP A 62 0.80 24.60 6.98
CA ASP A 62 0.97 23.43 7.82
C ASP A 62 0.58 22.19 7.02
N ILE A 63 1.58 21.59 6.35
CA ILE A 63 1.39 20.42 5.49
C ILE A 63 0.84 19.24 6.28
N SER A 64 1.24 19.07 7.54
CA SER A 64 0.79 17.96 8.39
C SER A 64 -0.70 18.10 8.72
N GLN A 65 -1.12 19.30 9.11
CA GLN A 65 -2.53 19.58 9.37
C GLN A 65 -3.35 19.49 8.07
N LYS A 66 -2.85 20.04 6.96
CA LYS A 66 -3.51 19.98 5.65
C LYS A 66 -3.73 18.54 5.17
N THR A 67 -2.74 17.67 5.38
CA THR A 67 -2.83 16.23 5.09
C THR A 67 -3.95 15.58 5.89
N LYS A 68 -4.03 15.87 7.19
CA LYS A 68 -5.11 15.37 8.04
C LYS A 68 -6.47 15.86 7.55
N ASP A 69 -6.62 17.15 7.30
CA ASP A 69 -7.90 17.74 6.92
C ASP A 69 -8.44 17.17 5.60
N LEU A 70 -7.58 17.00 4.59
CA LEU A 70 -8.02 16.56 3.27
C LEU A 70 -8.16 15.04 3.13
N LEU A 71 -7.31 14.26 3.80
CA LEU A 71 -7.25 12.81 3.59
C LEU A 71 -7.89 12.00 4.71
N LYS A 72 -7.88 12.49 5.95
CA LYS A 72 -8.41 11.74 7.10
C LYS A 72 -9.90 11.50 6.97
N GLU A 73 -10.68 12.46 6.47
CA GLU A 73 -12.11 12.28 6.25
C GLU A 73 -12.37 11.16 5.25
N ARG A 74 -11.67 11.16 4.11
CA ARG A 74 -11.77 10.11 3.07
C ARG A 74 -11.42 8.73 3.64
N PHE A 75 -10.32 8.66 4.38
CA PHE A 75 -9.89 7.44 5.05
C PHE A 75 -10.93 6.95 6.07
N CYS A 76 -11.37 7.80 6.99
CA CYS A 76 -12.36 7.46 8.00
C CYS A 76 -13.71 7.06 7.39
N LYS A 77 -14.13 7.70 6.30
CA LYS A 77 -15.34 7.32 5.55
C LYS A 77 -15.21 5.93 4.95
N SER A 78 -14.06 5.62 4.33
CA SER A 78 -13.79 4.27 3.80
C SER A 78 -13.84 3.22 4.90
N ILE A 79 -13.18 3.47 6.05
CA ILE A 79 -13.18 2.59 7.22
C ILE A 79 -14.60 2.34 7.76
N SER A 80 -15.34 3.42 8.04
CA SER A 80 -16.67 3.36 8.65
C SER A 80 -17.71 2.71 7.75
N SER A 81 -17.69 3.01 6.45
CA SER A 81 -18.58 2.36 5.46
C SER A 81 -18.21 0.90 5.18
N GLY A 82 -16.96 0.51 5.40
CA GLY A 82 -16.44 -0.80 5.04
C GLY A 82 -16.07 -0.96 3.56
N GLU A 83 -16.13 0.13 2.77
CA GLU A 83 -15.79 0.13 1.34
C GLU A 83 -14.38 -0.40 1.07
N TRP A 84 -13.45 -0.17 1.99
CA TRP A 84 -12.07 -0.65 1.90
C TRP A 84 -11.94 -2.16 1.76
N VAL A 85 -12.92 -2.96 2.21
CA VAL A 85 -12.86 -4.42 2.07
C VAL A 85 -12.92 -4.83 0.59
N SER A 86 -13.76 -4.15 -0.19
CA SER A 86 -13.83 -4.32 -1.65
C SER A 86 -12.80 -3.47 -2.41
N HIS A 87 -12.40 -2.33 -1.84
CA HIS A 87 -11.49 -1.36 -2.48
C HIS A 87 -10.33 -0.98 -1.54
N PRO A 88 -9.40 -1.91 -1.27
CA PRO A 88 -8.35 -1.71 -0.28
C PRO A 88 -7.33 -0.63 -0.65
N ALA A 89 -7.25 -0.21 -1.92
CA ALA A 89 -6.47 0.98 -2.30
C ALA A 89 -6.92 2.27 -1.60
N SER A 90 -8.17 2.35 -1.15
CA SER A 90 -8.65 3.52 -0.38
C SER A 90 -7.97 3.71 0.97
N LEU A 91 -7.24 2.70 1.47
CA LEU A 91 -6.49 2.78 2.73
C LEU A 91 -5.16 3.52 2.58
N ASN A 92 -4.60 3.56 1.37
CA ASN A 92 -3.35 4.23 1.10
C ASN A 92 -3.65 5.52 0.33
N LEU A 93 -3.42 6.65 0.98
CA LEU A 93 -3.66 7.98 0.43
C LEU A 93 -2.42 8.85 0.57
N PHE A 94 -2.24 9.84 -0.31
CA PHE A 94 -1.17 10.82 -0.19
C PHE A 94 -1.61 12.24 -0.59
N LEU A 95 -0.92 13.23 -0.05
CA LEU A 95 -1.03 14.65 -0.41
C LEU A 95 0.26 15.09 -1.09
N LEU A 96 0.13 15.70 -2.26
CA LEU A 96 1.20 16.42 -2.94
C LEU A 96 0.92 17.92 -2.78
N VAL A 97 1.76 18.63 -2.05
CA VAL A 97 1.70 20.10 -1.97
C VAL A 97 2.78 20.66 -2.87
N SER A 98 2.45 21.65 -3.70
CA SER A 98 3.41 22.25 -4.63
C SER A 98 3.29 23.77 -4.71
N PHE A 99 4.36 24.39 -5.18
CA PHE A 99 4.41 25.75 -5.69
C PHE A 99 5.17 25.75 -7.01
N ALA A 100 4.53 26.26 -8.07
CA ALA A 100 5.09 26.32 -9.41
C ALA A 100 5.41 27.77 -9.82
N ASN A 101 6.70 28.14 -9.83
CA ASN A 101 7.14 29.41 -10.40
C ASN A 101 7.34 29.26 -11.90
N LEU A 102 6.26 29.45 -12.65
CA LEU A 102 6.24 29.31 -14.11
C LEU A 102 7.13 30.33 -14.84
N LYS A 103 7.47 31.46 -14.20
CA LYS A 103 8.38 32.46 -14.80
C LYS A 103 9.83 31.97 -14.82
N GLN A 104 10.23 31.23 -13.79
CA GLN A 104 11.60 30.72 -13.63
C GLN A 104 11.71 29.22 -13.92
N TYR A 105 10.59 28.54 -14.19
CA TYR A 105 10.50 27.09 -14.30
C TYR A 105 11.06 26.35 -13.06
N VAL A 106 10.82 26.93 -11.88
CA VAL A 106 11.22 26.33 -10.59
C VAL A 106 9.99 25.79 -9.88
N TYR A 107 10.05 24.51 -9.49
CA TYR A 107 8.96 23.81 -8.84
C TYR A 107 9.41 23.35 -7.45
N GLN A 108 8.67 23.73 -6.43
CA GLN A 108 8.85 23.24 -5.07
C GLN A 108 7.69 22.31 -4.74
N TYR A 109 7.99 21.19 -4.09
CA TYR A 109 6.95 20.22 -3.76
C TYR A 109 7.29 19.42 -2.51
N SER A 110 6.26 18.85 -1.90
CA SER A 110 6.34 17.95 -0.75
C SER A 110 5.33 16.81 -0.89
N PHE A 111 5.82 15.57 -0.78
CA PHE A 111 5.01 14.35 -0.76
C PHE A 111 4.71 13.93 0.68
N ASN A 112 3.44 13.72 0.98
CA ASN A 112 2.97 13.47 2.33
C ASN A 112 1.97 12.29 2.34
N PRO A 113 2.43 11.06 2.60
CA PRO A 113 1.52 9.93 2.75
C PRO A 113 0.67 10.10 4.01
N LEU A 114 -0.60 9.71 3.94
CA LEU A 114 -1.40 9.52 5.14
C LEU A 114 -0.88 8.28 5.88
N VAL A 115 -0.49 8.45 7.14
CA VAL A 115 -0.10 7.36 8.03
C VAL A 115 -0.89 7.50 9.31
N VAL A 116 -1.65 6.46 9.67
CA VAL A 116 -2.38 6.45 10.93
C VAL A 116 -1.39 6.34 12.10
N ASP A 117 -1.63 7.12 13.16
CA ASP A 117 -0.78 7.18 14.36
C ASP A 117 -0.93 5.93 15.23
N ASP A 118 0.18 5.45 15.80
CA ASP A 118 0.26 4.21 16.60
C ASP A 118 -0.66 4.25 17.83
N ALA A 119 -0.81 5.43 18.44
CA ALA A 119 -1.72 5.62 19.58
C ALA A 119 -3.19 5.35 19.25
N SER A 120 -3.56 5.38 17.97
CA SER A 120 -4.95 5.22 17.51
C SER A 120 -5.38 3.75 17.35
N PHE A 121 -4.44 2.80 17.45
CA PHE A 121 -4.69 1.42 17.00
C PHE A 121 -5.06 0.43 18.11
N GLY A 122 -4.44 0.53 19.29
CA GLY A 122 -4.49 -0.57 20.25
C GLY A 122 -3.97 -1.92 19.70
N VAL A 123 -3.29 -1.93 18.55
CA VAL A 123 -2.76 -3.13 17.88
C VAL A 123 -1.30 -3.33 18.29
N ALA A 124 -1.00 -4.48 18.87
CA ALA A 124 0.31 -4.80 19.43
C ALA A 124 1.22 -5.51 18.41
N VAL A 125 1.83 -4.72 17.52
CA VAL A 125 2.68 -5.23 16.44
C VAL A 125 3.92 -5.97 16.97
N THR A 126 3.90 -7.30 16.90
CA THR A 126 5.02 -8.16 17.34
C THR A 126 5.71 -8.86 16.17
N LYS A 127 6.99 -8.51 15.90
CA LYS A 127 7.83 -9.17 14.89
C LYS A 127 8.06 -10.65 15.23
N SER A 128 7.58 -11.56 14.39
CA SER A 128 7.76 -13.00 14.56
C SER A 128 8.82 -13.56 13.61
N LYS A 129 9.98 -13.95 14.17
CA LYS A 129 10.97 -14.77 13.48
C LYS A 129 10.48 -16.22 13.22
N LEU A 130 9.39 -16.63 13.87
CA LEU A 130 8.86 -18.00 13.79
C LEU A 130 8.14 -18.25 12.47
N LEU A 131 7.40 -17.26 11.96
CA LEU A 131 6.70 -17.39 10.67
C LEU A 131 7.69 -17.56 9.51
N THR A 132 8.82 -16.83 9.56
CA THR A 132 9.92 -17.02 8.60
C THR A 132 10.46 -18.43 8.58
N LYS A 133 10.71 -18.97 9.76
CA LYS A 133 11.30 -20.29 9.91
C LYS A 133 10.30 -21.38 9.48
N ALA A 134 9.02 -21.23 9.80
CA ALA A 134 7.96 -22.14 9.39
C ALA A 134 7.88 -22.27 7.86
N TYR A 135 7.74 -21.16 7.12
CA TYR A 135 7.70 -21.22 5.65
C TYR A 135 9.01 -21.67 5.01
N LYS A 136 10.17 -21.38 5.65
CA LYS A 136 11.46 -21.91 5.17
C LYS A 136 11.60 -23.41 5.42
N ALA A 137 10.96 -23.96 6.45
CA ALA A 137 10.91 -25.38 6.74
C ALA A 137 9.94 -26.15 5.82
N GLU A 138 9.00 -25.46 5.17
CA GLU A 138 8.02 -26.02 4.24
C GLU A 138 8.20 -25.44 2.81
N PRO A 139 9.29 -25.79 2.10
CA PRO A 139 9.62 -25.19 0.80
C PRO A 139 8.56 -25.45 -0.27
N GLU A 140 7.87 -26.59 -0.23
CA GLU A 140 6.79 -26.93 -1.17
C GLU A 140 5.58 -26.00 -1.00
N LYS A 141 5.13 -25.79 0.25
CA LYS A 141 4.04 -24.87 0.58
C LYS A 141 4.38 -23.44 0.16
N LEU A 142 5.62 -23.01 0.43
CA LEU A 142 6.10 -21.71 -0.01
C LEU A 142 6.08 -21.61 -1.54
N ASN A 143 6.56 -22.61 -2.28
CA ASN A 143 6.54 -22.61 -3.74
C ASN A 143 5.12 -22.60 -4.33
N ALA A 144 4.17 -23.29 -3.69
CA ALA A 144 2.77 -23.26 -4.08
C ALA A 144 2.16 -21.85 -3.91
N ILE A 145 2.35 -21.22 -2.75
CA ILE A 145 1.92 -19.83 -2.49
C ILE A 145 2.45 -18.89 -3.57
N LYS A 146 3.73 -19.04 -3.90
CA LYS A 146 4.41 -18.22 -4.89
C LYS A 146 3.83 -18.41 -6.29
N ALA A 147 3.59 -19.65 -6.71
CA ALA A 147 2.99 -19.94 -8.00
C ALA A 147 1.59 -19.32 -8.12
N THR A 148 0.75 -19.49 -7.09
CA THR A 148 -0.59 -18.88 -7.03
C THR A 148 -0.53 -17.36 -7.07
N LEU A 149 0.42 -16.76 -6.33
CA LEU A 149 0.62 -15.32 -6.32
C LEU A 149 1.06 -14.78 -7.69
N ILE A 150 2.02 -15.43 -8.36
CA ILE A 150 2.44 -15.08 -9.73
C ILE A 150 1.23 -15.11 -10.66
N GLN A 151 0.48 -16.21 -10.64
CA GLN A 151 -0.67 -16.39 -11.51
C GLN A 151 -1.70 -15.28 -11.30
N HIS A 152 -2.00 -14.94 -10.05
CA HIS A 152 -2.93 -13.86 -9.71
C HIS A 152 -2.41 -12.51 -10.23
N LEU A 153 -1.16 -12.18 -9.93
CA LEU A 153 -0.54 -10.91 -10.30
C LEU A 153 -0.49 -10.75 -11.83
N THR A 154 -0.07 -11.79 -12.56
CA THR A 154 -0.05 -11.80 -14.04
C THR A 154 -1.45 -11.71 -14.64
N ALA A 155 -2.47 -12.32 -14.02
CA ALA A 155 -3.85 -12.16 -14.45
C ALA A 155 -4.32 -10.71 -14.27
N THR A 156 -4.03 -10.11 -13.11
CA THR A 156 -4.44 -8.73 -12.80
C THR A 156 -3.69 -7.66 -13.58
N GLU A 157 -2.45 -7.91 -14.03
CA GLU A 157 -1.75 -7.00 -14.95
C GLU A 157 -2.47 -6.83 -16.28
N LYS A 158 -3.20 -7.87 -16.75
CA LYS A 158 -3.98 -7.81 -17.99
C LYS A 158 -5.24 -6.95 -17.86
N ASP A 159 -5.76 -6.79 -16.64
CA ASP A 159 -6.95 -5.96 -16.35
C ASP A 159 -6.61 -4.47 -16.17
N ALA A 160 -5.47 -4.06 -16.74
CA ALA A 160 -4.91 -2.70 -16.81
C ALA A 160 -4.59 -2.03 -15.46
N HIS A 161 -5.28 -2.34 -14.35
CA HIS A 161 -5.09 -1.63 -13.08
C HIS A 161 -5.31 -2.55 -11.86
N TYR A 162 -4.25 -3.24 -11.41
CA TYR A 162 -4.29 -3.82 -10.07
C TYR A 162 -4.23 -2.68 -9.03
N ASN A 163 -5.31 -2.55 -8.25
CA ASN A 163 -5.50 -1.42 -7.33
C ASN A 163 -5.75 -1.92 -5.91
N SER A 164 -4.82 -2.73 -5.40
CA SER A 164 -4.86 -3.16 -4.01
C SER A 164 -3.46 -3.16 -3.40
N PRO A 165 -3.27 -2.59 -2.19
CA PRO A 165 -2.02 -2.68 -1.47
C PRO A 165 -1.78 -4.06 -0.84
N VAL A 166 -2.77 -4.97 -0.92
CA VAL A 166 -2.72 -6.29 -0.29
C VAL A 166 -3.25 -7.40 -1.18
N VAL A 167 -2.68 -8.59 -1.04
CA VAL A 167 -3.23 -9.86 -1.54
C VAL A 167 -3.52 -10.74 -0.31
N VAL A 168 -4.66 -11.42 -0.28
CA VAL A 168 -4.98 -12.37 0.80
C VAL A 168 -4.82 -13.79 0.26
N PHE A 169 -4.10 -14.63 1.01
CA PHE A 169 -3.95 -16.05 0.70
C PHE A 169 -4.66 -16.90 1.76
N SER A 170 -5.49 -17.84 1.31
CA SER A 170 -6.11 -18.84 2.17
C SER A 170 -5.22 -20.08 2.23
N GLU A 171 -4.72 -20.43 3.42
CA GLU A 171 -3.88 -21.62 3.58
C GLU A 171 -4.66 -22.92 3.52
N GLU A 172 -5.95 -22.87 3.89
CA GLU A 172 -6.83 -24.03 3.84
C GLU A 172 -7.13 -24.45 2.41
N THR A 173 -7.36 -23.47 1.53
CA THR A 173 -7.78 -23.72 0.14
C THR A 173 -6.66 -23.56 -0.88
N GLY A 174 -5.52 -22.97 -0.50
CA GLY A 174 -4.37 -22.77 -1.39
C GLY A 174 -4.58 -21.72 -2.47
N ARG A 175 -5.61 -20.86 -2.36
CA ARG A 175 -5.96 -19.83 -3.34
C ARG A 175 -5.86 -18.41 -2.79
N ILE A 176 -5.86 -17.45 -3.72
CA ILE A 176 -6.12 -16.05 -3.38
C ILE A 176 -7.58 -15.91 -2.94
N ALA A 177 -7.79 -15.17 -1.86
CA ALA A 177 -9.07 -14.92 -1.23
C ALA A 177 -9.36 -13.41 -1.15
N GLY A 178 -10.60 -13.07 -0.84
CA GLY A 178 -10.99 -11.68 -0.54
C GLY A 178 -10.59 -11.25 0.88
N LEU A 179 -10.53 -9.94 1.11
CA LEU A 179 -10.40 -9.40 2.48
C LEU A 179 -11.59 -9.78 3.36
N ASP A 180 -12.79 -9.91 2.79
CA ASP A 180 -13.98 -10.33 3.53
C ASP A 180 -13.85 -11.77 4.08
N GLU A 181 -13.14 -12.65 3.37
CA GLU A 181 -12.86 -14.02 3.81
C GLU A 181 -11.84 -14.04 4.97
N LEU A 182 -10.78 -13.22 4.86
CA LEU A 182 -9.82 -12.99 5.95
C LEU A 182 -10.53 -12.52 7.22
N LEU A 183 -11.45 -11.55 7.09
CA LEU A 183 -12.15 -10.97 8.23
C LEU A 183 -13.03 -11.99 8.97
N LYS A 184 -13.54 -13.01 8.25
CA LYS A 184 -14.33 -14.10 8.85
C LYS A 184 -13.42 -15.16 9.50
N ASN A 185 -12.28 -15.46 8.89
CA ASN A 185 -11.39 -16.55 9.30
C ASN A 185 -9.92 -16.11 9.37
N PRO A 186 -9.55 -15.19 10.28
CA PRO A 186 -8.21 -14.57 10.29
C PRO A 186 -7.08 -15.56 10.54
N SER A 187 -7.33 -16.65 11.26
CA SER A 187 -6.33 -17.67 11.60
C SER A 187 -5.89 -18.51 10.38
N THR A 188 -6.77 -18.73 9.39
CA THR A 188 -6.48 -19.57 8.21
C THR A 188 -6.00 -18.78 7.01
N HIS A 189 -5.91 -17.45 7.15
CA HIS A 189 -5.52 -16.55 6.07
C HIS A 189 -4.21 -15.82 6.39
N VAL A 190 -3.55 -15.37 5.33
CA VAL A 190 -2.31 -14.61 5.38
C VAL A 190 -2.46 -13.38 4.51
N VAL A 191 -2.17 -12.22 5.09
CA VAL A 191 -2.16 -10.93 4.39
C VAL A 191 -0.78 -10.71 3.78
N MET A 192 -0.71 -10.49 2.49
CA MET A 192 0.51 -10.16 1.77
C MET A 192 0.45 -8.69 1.35
N TYR A 193 1.23 -7.84 2.01
CA TYR A 193 1.28 -6.41 1.72
C TYR A 193 2.31 -6.10 0.64
N ILE A 194 1.91 -5.39 -0.42
CA ILE A 194 2.80 -4.98 -1.51
C ILE A 194 3.66 -3.81 -1.03
N ASP A 195 4.89 -4.11 -0.66
CA ASP A 195 5.77 -3.17 0.05
C ASP A 195 6.84 -2.58 -0.89
N PRO A 196 6.82 -1.26 -1.14
CA PRO A 196 7.86 -0.61 -1.94
C PRO A 196 9.21 -0.50 -1.20
N SER A 197 9.22 -0.71 0.13
CA SER A 197 10.42 -0.62 0.95
C SER A 197 11.26 -1.90 0.87
N PRO A 198 12.61 -1.82 0.76
CA PRO A 198 13.45 -2.99 0.54
C PRO A 198 13.83 -3.72 1.83
N MET A 199 13.92 -3.02 2.97
CA MET A 199 14.46 -3.55 4.23
C MET A 199 13.45 -3.61 5.38
N GLN A 200 12.76 -2.51 5.68
CA GLN A 200 11.78 -2.47 6.77
C GLN A 200 10.38 -2.19 6.22
N PRO A 201 9.31 -2.76 6.80
CA PRO A 201 7.95 -2.48 6.35
C PRO A 201 7.70 -0.98 6.22
N SER A 202 7.16 -0.54 5.08
CA SER A 202 6.72 0.85 4.92
C SER A 202 5.75 1.23 6.04
N SER A 203 5.86 2.45 6.57
CA SER A 203 4.95 2.96 7.61
C SER A 203 3.50 3.00 7.15
N VAL A 204 3.25 3.06 5.84
CA VAL A 204 1.91 3.05 5.24
C VAL A 204 1.17 1.73 5.47
N ILE A 205 1.88 0.63 5.76
CA ILE A 205 1.26 -0.66 6.13
C ILE A 205 0.33 -0.54 7.34
N LYS A 206 0.59 0.45 8.22
CA LYS A 206 -0.25 0.75 9.37
C LYS A 206 -1.70 0.99 8.92
N ASN A 207 -1.94 1.69 7.82
CA ASN A 207 -3.30 1.97 7.35
C ASN A 207 -4.08 0.70 7.03
N VAL A 208 -3.43 -0.29 6.44
CA VAL A 208 -4.00 -1.62 6.17
C VAL A 208 -4.32 -2.34 7.47
N LEU A 209 -3.35 -2.38 8.40
CA LEU A 209 -3.54 -2.99 9.71
C LEU A 209 -4.69 -2.32 10.48
N PHE A 210 -4.88 -1.02 10.31
CA PHE A 210 -5.94 -0.26 10.96
C PHE A 210 -7.29 -0.74 10.48
N GLY A 211 -7.45 -0.80 9.16
CA GLY A 211 -8.65 -1.30 8.52
C GLY A 211 -9.01 -2.67 9.05
N ILE A 212 -8.06 -3.62 9.01
CA ILE A 212 -8.32 -4.97 9.47
C ILE A 212 -8.69 -4.99 10.96
N ALA A 213 -7.92 -4.32 11.82
CA ALA A 213 -8.16 -4.25 13.26
C ALA A 213 -9.55 -3.70 13.62
N THR A 214 -10.11 -2.80 12.80
CA THR A 214 -11.48 -2.28 13.02
C THR A 214 -12.59 -3.31 12.79
N LYS A 215 -12.29 -4.47 12.19
CA LYS A 215 -13.28 -5.49 11.79
C LYS A 215 -13.05 -6.88 12.39
N ILE A 216 -11.90 -7.13 13.01
CA ILE A 216 -11.60 -8.41 13.67
C ILE A 216 -11.81 -8.31 15.19
N SER A 217 -11.96 -9.46 15.86
CA SER A 217 -11.97 -9.51 17.33
C SER A 217 -10.59 -9.13 17.90
N ALA A 218 -10.56 -8.45 19.04
CA ALA A 218 -9.33 -8.02 19.73
C ALA A 218 -8.37 -9.17 20.08
N GLU A 219 -8.87 -10.40 20.18
CA GLU A 219 -8.06 -11.59 20.46
C GLU A 219 -7.55 -12.28 19.19
N SER A 220 -7.93 -11.79 18.00
CA SER A 220 -7.54 -12.41 16.73
C SER A 220 -6.08 -12.12 16.41
N THR A 221 -5.37 -13.15 15.95
CA THR A 221 -4.02 -13.00 15.40
C THR A 221 -4.06 -13.02 13.88
N ILE A 222 -3.41 -12.04 13.25
CA ILE A 222 -3.26 -11.98 11.80
C ILE A 222 -1.82 -12.27 11.43
N ARG A 223 -1.65 -13.08 10.38
CA ARG A 223 -0.35 -13.31 9.78
C ARG A 223 -0.17 -12.37 8.60
N LEU A 224 0.87 -11.57 8.67
CA LEU A 224 1.24 -10.63 7.62
C LEU A 224 2.61 -10.98 7.03
N ILE A 225 2.70 -10.90 5.70
CA ILE A 225 3.91 -10.99 4.92
C ILE A 225 4.08 -9.67 4.16
N SER A 226 5.25 -9.04 4.29
CA SER A 226 5.64 -7.94 3.40
C SER A 226 6.17 -8.53 2.10
N LEU A 227 5.42 -8.35 1.02
CA LEU A 227 5.77 -8.77 -0.33
C LEU A 227 6.73 -7.75 -0.95
N ARG A 228 7.95 -8.19 -1.23
CA ARG A 228 8.99 -7.41 -1.89
C ARG A 228 9.53 -8.21 -3.06
N ASP A 229 9.62 -7.60 -4.22
CA ASP A 229 10.32 -8.22 -5.34
C ASP A 229 11.83 -8.12 -5.09
N LYS A 230 12.55 -9.17 -5.45
CA LYS A 230 14.00 -9.24 -5.39
C LYS A 230 14.43 -9.79 -6.74
N ILE A 231 14.23 -8.99 -7.78
CA ILE A 231 14.73 -9.26 -9.14
C ILE A 231 14.24 -10.62 -9.64
N SER A 232 13.00 -10.73 -10.14
CA SER A 232 12.56 -11.88 -10.94
C SER A 232 12.90 -13.26 -10.36
N LYS A 233 12.84 -13.42 -9.03
CA LYS A 233 12.86 -14.72 -8.34
C LYS A 233 12.06 -14.57 -7.08
N ILE A 234 10.82 -15.02 -7.15
CA ILE A 234 9.96 -15.23 -5.99
C ILE A 234 10.57 -16.38 -5.17
N GLY A 235 11.69 -16.11 -4.49
CA GLY A 235 12.68 -17.13 -4.19
C GLY A 235 13.97 -16.52 -3.67
N SER A 236 13.96 -16.04 -2.43
CA SER A 236 14.99 -16.42 -1.43
C SER A 236 14.87 -15.66 -0.11
N ASP A 237 14.28 -14.48 -0.06
CA ASP A 237 14.37 -13.66 1.16
C ASP A 237 13.11 -12.84 1.44
N PHE A 238 12.08 -13.48 1.98
CA PHE A 238 11.08 -12.77 2.77
C PHE A 238 11.65 -12.56 4.17
N GLU A 239 11.88 -11.31 4.57
CA GLU A 239 12.01 -10.96 5.98
C GLU A 239 10.61 -10.74 6.54
N PHE A 240 10.26 -11.55 7.54
CA PHE A 240 8.96 -11.51 8.15
C PHE A 240 9.04 -10.51 9.30
N GLN A 241 8.20 -9.49 9.22
CA GLN A 241 7.82 -8.73 10.38
C GLN A 241 6.31 -8.86 10.45
N THR A 242 5.86 -9.85 11.21
CA THR A 242 4.46 -9.93 11.58
C THR A 242 4.14 -8.75 12.49
N SER A 243 2.92 -8.29 12.36
CA SER A 243 2.23 -7.42 13.29
C SER A 243 0.98 -8.19 13.70
N CYS A 244 0.99 -8.73 14.92
CA CYS A 244 -0.27 -9.02 15.61
C CYS A 244 -0.91 -7.70 16.05
#